data_AF-A0A317GGP6-F1
#
_entry.id   AF-A0A317GGP6-F1
#
_cell.length_a   1.000
_cell.length_b   1.000
_cell.length_c   1.000
_cell.angle_alpha   90.00
_cell.angle_beta   90.00
_cell.angle_gamma   90.00
#
_symmetry.space_group_name_H-M   'P 1'
#
loop_
_entity.id
_entity.type
_entity.pdbx_description
1 polymer ?
#
loop_
_entity_poly.entity_id
_entity_poly.type
_entity_poly.pdbx_seq_one_letter_code
_entity_poly.pdbx_strand_id
1 'polypeptide(L)'
;MESWLFLALVLLIAIFGHNSSLIIATVVVMVLKLIPYTAKWLPLIQHKGINWGVTVISVAILIPIATGQIGFNDLWAAFKTPAGWIAVGMGIAVAILSKYGVNQLAAVPQVTVALVLGTIIGVVAFKGIAAGPVIASGMTYCIVTLLNLQF
;
A
#
# COMPACT_ATOMS: atom_id res chain seq x y z
N MET A 1 -1.91 -22.13 15.18
CA MET A 1 -2.51 -21.15 16.11
C MET A 1 -1.85 -19.78 16.03
N GLU A 2 -0.54 -19.69 15.77
CA GLU A 2 0.23 -18.44 15.78
C GLU A 2 -0.32 -17.34 14.86
N SER A 3 -0.74 -17.67 13.64
CA SER A 3 -1.29 -16.67 12.71
C SER A 3 -2.61 -16.05 13.20
N TRP A 4 -3.39 -16.73 14.05
CA TRP A 4 -4.60 -16.12 14.65
C TRP A 4 -4.23 -15.13 15.76
N LEU A 5 -3.24 -15.46 16.59
CA LEU A 5 -2.70 -14.55 17.61
C LEU A 5 -2.11 -13.29 16.97
N PHE A 6 -1.38 -13.43 15.87
CA PHE A 6 -0.83 -12.29 15.14
C PHE A 6 -1.93 -11.38 14.59
N LEU A 7 -2.96 -11.94 13.93
CA LEU A 7 -4.09 -11.15 13.43
C LEU A 7 -4.90 -10.49 14.56
N ALA A 8 -5.08 -11.17 15.69
CA ALA A 8 -5.75 -10.61 16.86
C ALA A 8 -4.95 -9.43 17.46
N LEU A 9 -3.62 -9.55 17.53
CA LEU A 9 -2.74 -8.48 17.98
C LEU A 9 -2.79 -7.28 17.02
N VAL A 10 -2.73 -7.52 15.71
CA VAL A 10 -2.88 -6.45 14.70
C VAL A 10 -4.24 -5.76 14.83
N LEU A 11 -5.32 -6.51 15.04
CA LEU A 11 -6.65 -5.95 15.26
C LEU A 11 -6.71 -5.07 16.51
N LEU A 12 -6.17 -5.53 17.64
CA LEU A 12 -6.13 -4.76 18.88
C LEU A 12 -5.37 -3.44 18.68
N ILE A 13 -4.22 -3.49 18.02
CA ILE A 13 -3.43 -2.28 17.71
C ILE A 13 -4.21 -1.35 16.78
N ALA A 14 -4.89 -1.88 15.77
CA ALA A 14 -5.69 -1.09 14.84
C ALA A 14 -6.87 -0.39 15.52
N ILE A 15 -7.53 -1.07 16.47
CA ILE A 15 -8.60 -0.49 17.31
C ILE A 15 -8.04 0.62 18.18
N PHE A 16 -6.92 0.39 18.87
CA PHE A 16 -6.30 1.39 19.72
C PHE A 16 -5.84 2.62 18.93
N GLY A 17 -5.29 2.39 17.73
CA GLY A 17 -4.92 3.45 16.79
C GLY A 17 -6.08 4.06 16.01
N HIS A 18 -7.33 3.66 16.28
CA HIS A 18 -8.54 4.17 15.62
C HIS A 18 -8.45 4.12 14.08
N ASN A 19 -7.72 3.16 13.52
CA ASN A 19 -7.51 3.08 12.08
C ASN A 19 -8.53 2.15 11.42
N SER A 20 -9.63 2.74 10.96
CA SER A 20 -10.75 2.00 10.34
C SER A 20 -10.30 1.13 9.17
N SER A 21 -9.39 1.62 8.31
CA SER A 21 -8.89 0.85 7.17
C SER A 21 -8.16 -0.44 7.60
N LEU A 22 -7.27 -0.34 8.61
CA LEU A 22 -6.53 -1.49 9.12
C LEU A 22 -7.44 -2.48 9.88
N ILE A 23 -8.44 -1.97 10.61
CA ILE A 23 -9.47 -2.79 11.27
C ILE A 23 -10.21 -3.62 10.22
N ILE A 24 -10.76 -2.95 9.18
CA ILE A 24 -11.52 -3.62 8.12
C ILE A 24 -10.67 -4.67 7.42
N ALA A 25 -9.43 -4.33 7.03
CA ALA A 25 -8.53 -5.28 6.37
C ALA A 25 -8.26 -6.52 7.23
N THR A 26 -7.99 -6.33 8.52
CA THR A 26 -7.68 -7.43 9.44
C THR A 26 -8.90 -8.33 9.68
N VAL A 27 -10.08 -7.73 9.87
CA VAL A 27 -11.35 -8.47 10.02
C VAL A 27 -11.66 -9.28 8.76
N VAL A 28 -11.54 -8.68 7.58
CA VAL A 28 -11.74 -9.39 6.31
C VAL A 28 -10.82 -10.59 6.19
N VAL A 29 -9.52 -10.44 6.50
CA VAL A 29 -8.56 -11.56 6.45
C VAL A 29 -8.92 -12.64 7.47
N MET A 30 -9.32 -12.28 8.70
CA MET A 30 -9.76 -13.24 9.71
C MET A 30 -11.01 -14.02 9.26
N VAL A 31 -12.00 -13.35 8.67
CA VAL A 31 -13.21 -14.00 8.14
C VAL A 31 -12.88 -14.92 6.97
N LEU A 32 -12.05 -14.48 6.02
CA LEU A 32 -11.62 -15.31 4.89
C LEU A 32 -10.90 -16.57 5.36
N LYS A 33 -10.10 -16.46 6.42
CA LYS A 33 -9.36 -17.58 7.02
C LYS A 33 -10.27 -18.57 7.77
N LEU A 34 -11.42 -18.12 8.28
CA LEU A 34 -12.43 -18.96 8.93
C LEU A 34 -13.14 -19.91 7.95
N ILE A 35 -13.18 -19.55 6.67
CA ILE A 35 -13.83 -20.34 5.62
C ILE A 35 -12.81 -21.37 5.07
N PRO A 36 -13.07 -22.69 5.18
CA PRO A 36 -12.07 -23.75 4.91
C PRO A 36 -11.65 -23.85 3.43
N TYR A 37 -12.45 -23.36 2.48
CA TYR A 37 -12.17 -23.43 1.04
C TYR A 37 -11.39 -22.21 0.50
N THR A 38 -11.21 -21.16 1.30
CA THR A 38 -10.60 -19.90 0.85
C THR A 38 -9.07 -19.97 0.75
N ALA A 39 -8.45 -21.01 1.30
CA ALA A 39 -7.00 -21.20 1.25
C ALA A 39 -6.44 -21.22 -0.18
N LYS A 40 -7.22 -21.69 -1.16
CA LYS A 40 -6.84 -21.64 -2.59
C LYS A 40 -6.99 -20.26 -3.22
N TRP A 41 -7.84 -19.41 -2.64
CA TRP A 41 -8.13 -18.06 -3.13
C TRP A 41 -7.22 -17.00 -2.52
N LEU A 42 -6.70 -17.22 -1.30
CA LEU A 42 -5.79 -16.30 -0.63
C LEU A 42 -4.58 -15.88 -1.50
N PRO A 43 -3.85 -16.81 -2.17
CA PRO A 43 -2.72 -16.43 -3.02
C PRO A 43 -3.14 -15.62 -4.24
N LEU A 44 -4.32 -15.90 -4.81
CA LEU A 44 -4.88 -15.12 -5.93
C LEU A 44 -5.25 -13.70 -5.47
N ILE A 45 -5.87 -13.57 -4.31
CA ILE A 45 -6.18 -12.28 -3.69
C ILE A 45 -4.89 -11.52 -3.37
N GLN A 46 -3.85 -12.19 -2.88
CA GLN A 46 -2.57 -11.56 -2.60
C GLN A 46 -1.87 -11.06 -3.88
N HIS A 47 -1.80 -11.89 -4.93
CA HIS A 47 -1.14 -11.53 -6.19
C HIS A 47 -1.91 -10.49 -7.00
N LYS A 48 -3.24 -10.62 -7.10
CA LYS A 48 -4.07 -9.71 -7.91
C LYS A 48 -4.67 -8.56 -7.12
N GLY A 49 -4.78 -8.68 -5.80
CA GLY A 49 -5.41 -7.66 -4.95
C GLY A 49 -4.68 -6.33 -4.97
N ILE A 50 -3.35 -6.33 -5.07
CA ILE A 50 -2.58 -5.09 -5.26
C ILE A 50 -2.98 -4.41 -6.58
N ASN A 51 -3.02 -5.16 -7.69
CA ASN A 51 -3.42 -4.61 -8.99
C ASN A 51 -4.86 -4.09 -8.97
N TRP A 52 -5.78 -4.80 -8.32
CA TRP A 52 -7.16 -4.34 -8.15
C TRP A 52 -7.21 -3.05 -7.32
N GLY A 53 -6.49 -2.99 -6.20
CA GLY A 53 -6.42 -1.80 -5.35
C GLY A 53 -5.88 -0.59 -6.11
N VAL A 54 -4.76 -0.75 -6.83
CA VAL A 54 -4.19 0.31 -7.68
C VAL A 54 -5.18 0.75 -8.75
N THR A 55 -5.87 -0.19 -9.40
CA THR A 55 -6.89 0.12 -10.41
C THR A 55 -8.03 0.96 -9.82
N VAL A 56 -8.55 0.58 -8.65
CA VAL A 56 -9.60 1.33 -7.95
C VAL A 56 -9.13 2.74 -7.58
N ILE A 57 -7.90 2.89 -7.09
CA ILE A 57 -7.30 4.19 -6.79
C ILE A 57 -7.15 5.03 -8.07
N SER A 58 -6.67 4.44 -9.16
CA SER A 58 -6.55 5.14 -10.45
C SER A 58 -7.89 5.63 -10.97
N VAL A 59 -8.94 4.81 -10.88
CA VAL A 59 -10.31 5.24 -11.24
C VAL A 59 -10.72 6.45 -10.39
N ALA A 60 -10.52 6.40 -9.07
CA ALA A 60 -10.86 7.52 -8.19
C ALA A 60 -10.12 8.82 -8.56
N ILE A 61 -8.85 8.74 -8.96
CA ILE A 61 -8.05 9.90 -9.41
C ILE A 61 -8.56 10.47 -10.74
N LEU A 62 -9.10 9.62 -11.62
CA LEU A 62 -9.63 10.04 -12.93
C LEU A 62 -11.05 10.61 -12.84
N ILE A 63 -11.80 10.37 -11.76
CA ILE A 63 -13.18 10.88 -11.60
C ILE A 63 -13.26 12.41 -11.75
N PRO A 64 -12.44 13.24 -11.09
CA PRO A 64 -12.48 14.71 -11.26
C PRO A 64 -12.29 15.18 -12.70
N ILE A 65 -11.53 14.42 -13.51
CA ILE A 65 -11.36 14.70 -14.94
C ILE A 65 -12.65 14.34 -15.69
N ALA A 66 -13.23 13.18 -15.40
CA ALA A 66 -14.47 12.72 -16.03
C ALA A 66 -15.69 13.57 -15.66
N THR A 67 -15.73 14.16 -14.46
CA THR A 67 -16.81 15.06 -14.00
C THR A 67 -16.61 16.51 -14.43
N GLY A 68 -15.51 16.83 -15.13
CA GLY A 68 -15.20 18.18 -15.62
C GLY A 68 -14.68 19.13 -14.54
N GLN A 69 -14.33 18.64 -13.35
CA GLN A 69 -13.68 19.45 -12.30
C GLN A 69 -12.24 19.81 -12.64
N ILE A 70 -11.55 18.96 -13.42
CA ILE A 70 -10.21 19.19 -13.93
C ILE A 70 -10.26 19.17 -15.46
N GLY A 71 -9.95 20.30 -16.09
CA GLY A 71 -9.90 20.43 -17.54
C GLY A 71 -8.47 20.42 -18.10
N PHE A 72 -8.35 20.45 -19.44
CA PHE A 72 -7.06 20.57 -20.12
C PHE A 72 -6.28 21.84 -19.74
N ASN A 73 -6.99 22.92 -19.41
CA ASN A 73 -6.36 24.16 -18.95
C ASN A 73 -5.66 23.99 -17.61
N ASP A 74 -6.19 23.18 -16.69
CA ASP A 74 -5.57 22.91 -15.39
C ASP A 74 -4.32 22.05 -15.52
N LEU A 75 -4.35 21.06 -16.43
CA LEU A 75 -3.15 20.30 -16.80
C LEU A 75 -2.06 21.22 -17.36
N TRP A 76 -2.40 22.10 -18.31
CA TRP A 76 -1.44 23.03 -18.89
C TRP A 76 -0.91 24.03 -17.86
N ALA A 77 -1.76 24.49 -16.93
CA ALA A 77 -1.36 25.35 -15.83
C ALA A 77 -0.37 24.65 -14.89
N ALA A 78 -0.57 23.36 -14.59
CA ALA A 78 0.35 22.60 -13.75
C ALA A 78 1.77 22.57 -14.36
N PHE A 79 1.91 22.32 -15.67
CA PHE A 79 3.21 22.30 -16.36
C PHE A 79 3.94 23.64 -16.40
N LYS A 80 3.25 24.77 -16.18
CA LYS A 80 3.89 26.09 -16.12
C LYS A 80 4.52 26.40 -14.76
N THR A 81 4.23 25.58 -13.74
CA THR A 81 4.69 25.83 -12.38
C THR A 81 5.84 24.91 -12.00
N PRO A 82 6.84 25.38 -11.24
CA PRO A 82 7.87 24.50 -10.65
C PRO A 82 7.26 23.39 -9.80
N ALA A 83 6.17 23.69 -9.08
CA ALA A 83 5.45 22.71 -8.27
C ALA A 83 4.88 21.56 -9.11
N GLY A 84 4.33 21.84 -10.30
CA GLY A 84 3.82 20.80 -11.21
C GLY A 84 4.92 19.88 -11.72
N TRP A 85 6.10 20.40 -12.03
CA TRP A 85 7.25 19.57 -12.41
C TRP A 85 7.73 18.66 -11.27
N ILE A 86 7.74 19.17 -10.03
CA ILE A 86 8.02 18.35 -8.84
C ILE A 86 6.96 17.24 -8.70
N ALA A 87 5.68 17.57 -8.87
CA ALA A 87 4.59 16.59 -8.78
C ALA A 87 4.72 15.49 -9.84
N VAL A 88 5.05 15.85 -11.09
CA VAL A 88 5.32 14.88 -12.16
C VAL A 88 6.52 14.00 -11.82
N GLY A 89 7.63 14.60 -11.36
CA GLY A 89 8.83 13.87 -10.96
C GLY A 89 8.55 12.87 -9.83
N MET A 90 7.82 13.28 -8.79
CA MET A 90 7.42 12.41 -7.69
C MET A 90 6.47 11.30 -8.14
N GLY A 91 5.54 11.59 -9.06
CA GLY A 91 4.67 10.58 -9.65
C GLY A 91 5.45 9.50 -10.40
N ILE A 92 6.43 9.91 -11.23
CA ILE A 92 7.34 8.98 -11.93
C ILE A 92 8.14 8.15 -10.92
N ALA A 93 8.73 8.80 -9.90
CA ALA A 93 9.52 8.13 -8.89
C ALA A 93 8.70 7.07 -8.13
N VAL A 94 7.49 7.41 -7.68
CA VAL A 94 6.60 6.47 -6.96
C VAL A 94 6.18 5.31 -7.85
N ALA A 95 5.93 5.51 -9.13
CA ALA A 95 5.60 4.43 -10.06
C ALA A 95 6.76 3.43 -10.20
N ILE A 96 8.00 3.93 -10.31
CA ILE A 96 9.21 3.10 -10.40
C ILE A 96 9.42 2.33 -9.08
N LEU A 97 9.33 3.02 -7.94
CA LEU A 97 9.47 2.40 -6.62
C LEU A 97 8.41 1.31 -6.42
N SER A 98 7.16 1.57 -6.82
CA SER A 98 6.07 0.61 -6.68
C SER A 98 6.31 -0.66 -7.50
N LYS A 99 6.87 -0.54 -8.72
CA LYS A 99 7.24 -1.71 -9.54
C LYS A 99 8.22 -2.63 -8.81
N TYR A 100 9.28 -2.08 -8.22
CA TYR A 100 10.25 -2.88 -7.47
C TYR A 100 9.69 -3.38 -6.13
N GLY A 101 8.86 -2.58 -5.46
CA GLY A 101 8.22 -2.95 -4.21
C GLY A 101 7.28 -4.14 -4.32
N VAL A 102 6.47 -4.22 -5.39
CA VAL A 102 5.60 -5.40 -5.61
C VAL A 102 6.44 -6.68 -5.75
N ASN A 103 7.56 -6.62 -6.47
CA ASN A 103 8.45 -7.77 -6.63
C ASN A 103 9.12 -8.17 -5.31
N GLN A 104 9.59 -7.18 -4.53
CA GLN A 104 10.25 -7.43 -3.25
C GLN A 104 9.30 -8.06 -2.21
N LEU A 105 8.04 -7.60 -2.15
CA LEU A 105 7.01 -8.20 -1.28
C LEU A 105 6.71 -9.66 -1.65
N ALA A 106 6.73 -9.99 -2.95
CA ALA A 106 6.53 -11.35 -3.41
C ALA A 106 7.75 -12.26 -3.15
N ALA A 107 8.97 -11.70 -3.24
CA ALA A 107 10.21 -12.46 -3.12
C ALA A 107 10.62 -12.72 -1.65
N VAL A 108 10.45 -11.76 -0.75
CA VAL A 108 10.96 -11.84 0.63
C VAL A 108 9.85 -11.59 1.66
N PRO A 109 9.22 -12.65 2.21
CA PRO A 109 8.14 -12.52 3.20
C PRO A 109 8.57 -11.79 4.48
N GLN A 110 9.82 -11.93 4.93
CA GLN A 110 10.33 -11.23 6.11
C GLN A 110 10.27 -9.71 5.96
N VAL A 111 10.55 -9.18 4.76
CA VAL A 111 10.44 -7.75 4.46
C VAL A 111 8.99 -7.30 4.59
N THR A 112 8.03 -8.12 4.11
CA THR A 112 6.60 -7.84 4.26
C THR A 112 6.21 -7.71 5.73
N VAL A 113 6.66 -8.62 6.60
CA VAL A 113 6.35 -8.56 8.05
C VAL A 113 6.92 -7.30 8.68
N ALA A 114 8.19 -6.98 8.43
CA ALA A 114 8.83 -5.77 8.97
C ALA A 114 8.15 -4.48 8.47
N LEU A 115 7.77 -4.43 7.20
CA LEU A 115 7.06 -3.29 6.62
C LEU A 115 5.66 -3.15 7.19
N VAL A 116 4.92 -4.25 7.35
CA VAL A 116 3.59 -4.22 7.97
C VAL A 116 3.70 -3.66 9.39
N LEU A 117 4.65 -4.13 10.21
CA LEU A 117 4.88 -3.59 11.54
C LEU A 117 5.21 -2.09 11.50
N GLY A 118 6.12 -1.66 10.63
CA GLY A 118 6.46 -0.24 10.46
C GLY A 118 5.26 0.62 10.07
N THR A 119 4.42 0.14 9.13
CA THR A 119 3.20 0.85 8.72
C THR A 119 2.18 0.94 9.84
N ILE A 120 2.02 -0.12 10.64
CA ILE A 120 1.13 -0.12 11.81
C ILE A 120 1.59 0.93 12.82
N ILE A 121 2.89 0.95 13.15
CA ILE A 121 3.45 1.95 14.06
C ILE A 121 3.24 3.36 13.51
N GLY A 122 3.53 3.60 12.23
CA GLY A 122 3.30 4.88 11.55
C GLY A 122 1.85 5.35 11.67
N VAL A 123 0.92 4.45 11.43
CA VAL A 123 -0.52 4.72 11.49
C VAL A 123 -0.98 5.02 12.92
N VAL A 124 -0.61 4.18 13.88
CA VAL A 124 -1.12 4.26 15.25
C VAL A 124 -0.43 5.36 16.06
N ALA A 125 0.90 5.46 15.98
CA ALA A 125 1.67 6.42 16.79
C ALA A 125 1.66 7.83 16.18
N PHE A 126 1.66 7.95 14.86
CA PHE A 126 1.77 9.25 14.17
C PHE A 126 0.47 9.69 13.48
N LYS A 127 -0.65 8.97 13.70
CA LYS A 127 -1.95 9.21 13.03
C LYS A 127 -1.82 9.23 11.50
N GLY A 128 -0.89 8.45 10.97
CA GLY A 128 -0.67 8.32 9.53
C GLY A 128 -1.79 7.55 8.82
N ILE A 129 -1.77 7.59 7.48
CA ILE A 129 -2.71 6.85 6.63
C ILE A 129 -2.02 5.58 6.11
N ALA A 130 -2.74 4.45 6.16
CA ALA A 130 -2.26 3.19 5.60
C ALA A 130 -2.27 3.26 4.06
N ALA A 131 -1.13 3.61 3.46
CA ALA A 131 -0.94 3.67 2.01
C ALA A 131 -0.57 2.30 1.38
N GLY A 132 -0.46 1.25 2.19
CA GLY A 132 -0.06 -0.09 1.78
C GLY A 132 1.46 -0.28 1.72
N PRO A 133 1.94 -1.54 1.77
CA PRO A 133 3.37 -1.83 1.90
C PRO A 133 4.15 -1.68 0.59
N VAL A 134 3.50 -1.45 -0.55
CA VAL A 134 4.14 -1.44 -1.88
C VAL A 134 5.15 -0.31 -2.03
N ILE A 135 4.74 0.92 -1.70
CA ILE A 135 5.61 2.10 -1.80
C ILE A 135 6.75 1.98 -0.79
N ALA A 136 6.43 1.57 0.45
CA ALA A 136 7.42 1.34 1.49
C ALA A 136 8.45 0.29 1.06
N SER A 137 7.99 -0.80 0.46
CA SER A 137 8.85 -1.86 -0.08
C SER A 137 9.74 -1.38 -1.22
N GLY A 138 9.22 -0.53 -2.12
CA GLY A 138 10.03 0.11 -3.16
C GLY A 138 11.15 0.96 -2.59
N MET A 139 10.85 1.78 -1.58
CA MET A 139 11.85 2.59 -0.88
C MET A 139 12.89 1.70 -0.16
N THR A 140 12.43 0.68 0.55
CA THR A 140 13.30 -0.29 1.22
C THR A 140 14.22 -0.98 0.22
N TYR A 141 13.68 -1.44 -0.91
CA TYR A 141 14.48 -2.05 -1.98
C TYR A 141 15.60 -1.11 -2.45
N CYS A 142 15.28 0.15 -2.76
CA CYS A 142 16.29 1.11 -3.19
C CYS A 142 17.36 1.35 -2.13
N ILE A 143 16.98 1.54 -0.86
CA ILE A 143 17.93 1.83 0.22
C ILE A 143 18.82 0.62 0.51
N VAL A 144 18.23 -0.56 0.65
CA VAL A 144 18.97 -1.80 0.95
C VAL A 144 19.92 -2.15 -0.19
N THR A 145 19.48 -2.00 -1.44
CA THR A 145 20.33 -2.21 -2.62
C THR A 145 21.47 -1.19 -2.66
N LEU A 146 21.19 0.09 -2.39
CA LEU A 146 22.21 1.15 -2.40
C LEU A 146 23.26 0.98 -1.29
N LEU A 147 22.86 0.44 -0.14
CA LEU A 147 23.75 0.12 0.98
C LEU A 147 24.38 -1.28 0.87
N ASN A 148 24.09 -2.01 -0.21
CA ASN A 148 24.56 -3.38 -0.45
C ASN A 148 24.23 -4.35 0.72
N LEU A 149 23.06 -4.16 1.34
CA LEU A 149 22.55 -4.97 2.43
C LEU A 149 21.70 -6.13 1.87
N GLN A 150 21.62 -7.23 2.63
CA GLN A 150 20.80 -8.39 2.28
C GLN A 150 19.84 -8.70 3.42
N PHE A 151 18.65 -9.22 3.06
CA PHE A 151 17.64 -9.71 3.99
C PHE A 151 17.78 -11.21 4.20
#